data_AF-A0A1F0ZQ02-F1
#
_entry.id   AF-A0A1F0ZQ02-F1
#
_cell.length_a   1.000
_cell.length_b   1.000
_cell.length_c   1.000
_cell.angle_alpha   90.00
_cell.angle_beta   90.00
_cell.angle_gamma   90.00
#
_symmetry.space_group_name_H-M   'P 1'
#
loop_
_entity.id
_entity.type
_entity.pdbx_description
1 polymer ?
#
loop_
_entity_poly.entity_id
_entity_poly.type
_entity_poly.pdbx_seq_one_letter_code
_entity_poly.pdbx_strand_id
1 'polypeptide(L)'
;MNRSNCTNLKQFEGGRVVKQGDSASLFGFALYDENWVPIDLDGQEATIHFVSKKGKASFSATVQGSKVSFKIPKVLPVESYLVEVDCAGYVFPSDQSARVDVVQSAEEYQPAEVVELGKVSLRDEIANYLAGHTVQAYNDGPLVARIEALEARPQATTVDLRPLESRVQQLALSVKALESKPAPTVQTIDLGPLEKRVEALENKPAPTAPAVDLSAYMTSDMAYQTFATYTTLQAQMTSNIKNKHLELGLDALIDEKLRNGGDNFLTSHQASTAYVSKELFQNLLKRVEVLEAVPI
;
A
#
# COMPACT_ATOMS: atom_id res chain seq x y z
N MET A 1 -14.97 54.58 -25.02
CA MET A 1 -15.93 53.60 -25.57
C MET A 1 -15.82 52.32 -24.76
N ASN A 2 -16.79 52.02 -23.89
CA ASN A 2 -16.84 50.73 -23.20
C ASN A 2 -17.50 49.73 -24.15
N ARG A 3 -16.70 48.99 -24.91
CA ARG A 3 -17.18 47.78 -25.59
C ARG A 3 -17.43 46.77 -24.48
N SER A 4 -18.70 46.48 -24.21
CA SER A 4 -19.06 45.38 -23.32
C SER A 4 -18.62 44.10 -24.01
N ASN A 5 -17.41 43.61 -23.68
CA ASN A 5 -16.88 42.32 -24.17
C ASN A 5 -17.73 41.17 -23.58
N CYS A 6 -18.99 41.09 -23.96
CA CYS A 6 -19.90 40.04 -23.56
C CYS A 6 -19.77 38.91 -24.55
N THR A 7 -19.22 37.81 -24.10
CA THR A 7 -19.12 36.55 -24.81
C THR A 7 -20.35 35.70 -24.53
N ASN A 8 -20.79 34.95 -25.54
CA ASN A 8 -22.00 34.11 -25.47
C ASN A 8 -21.65 32.62 -25.58
N LEU A 9 -22.45 31.79 -24.94
CA LEU A 9 -22.28 30.34 -24.95
C LEU A 9 -23.59 29.68 -25.37
N LYS A 10 -23.52 28.74 -26.32
CA LYS A 10 -24.69 27.96 -26.74
C LYS A 10 -24.42 26.48 -26.61
N GLN A 11 -25.23 25.77 -25.84
CA GLN A 11 -25.17 24.32 -25.82
C GLN A 11 -25.66 23.78 -27.18
N PHE A 12 -24.90 22.86 -27.78
CA PHE A 12 -25.30 22.15 -29.01
C PHE A 12 -25.35 20.64 -28.82
N GLU A 13 -24.78 20.12 -27.74
CA GLU A 13 -24.69 18.70 -27.44
C GLU A 13 -24.85 18.45 -25.93
N GLY A 14 -25.49 17.33 -25.58
CA GLY A 14 -25.96 17.06 -24.22
C GLY A 14 -27.29 17.77 -23.90
N GLY A 15 -27.98 17.27 -22.88
CA GLY A 15 -29.20 17.90 -22.36
C GLY A 15 -28.90 19.03 -21.38
N ARG A 16 -29.90 19.90 -21.15
CA ARG A 16 -29.86 20.86 -20.03
C ARG A 16 -29.93 20.16 -18.67
N VAL A 17 -30.60 19.01 -18.63
CA VAL A 17 -30.77 18.19 -17.42
C VAL A 17 -29.92 16.94 -17.55
N VAL A 18 -29.08 16.68 -16.54
CA VAL A 18 -28.20 15.52 -16.46
C VAL A 18 -28.44 14.76 -15.17
N LYS A 19 -28.38 13.41 -15.21
CA LYS A 19 -28.48 12.60 -13.99
C LYS A 19 -27.15 12.58 -13.25
N GLN A 20 -27.22 12.59 -11.93
CA GLN A 20 -26.06 12.41 -11.07
C GLN A 20 -25.39 11.06 -11.37
N GLY A 21 -24.08 11.08 -11.65
CA GLY A 21 -23.33 9.89 -12.03
C GLY A 21 -23.34 9.54 -13.52
N ASP A 22 -23.97 10.36 -14.37
CA ASP A 22 -23.88 10.19 -15.83
C ASP A 22 -22.50 10.62 -16.35
N SER A 23 -21.58 9.66 -16.44
CA SER A 23 -20.22 9.86 -16.95
C SER A 23 -20.06 9.56 -18.44
N ALA A 24 -21.08 8.96 -19.06
CA ALA A 24 -21.05 8.54 -20.46
C ALA A 24 -21.47 9.65 -21.43
N SER A 25 -22.42 10.51 -21.00
CA SER A 25 -22.95 11.60 -21.81
C SER A 25 -21.89 12.62 -22.22
N LEU A 26 -21.95 13.00 -23.49
CA LEU A 26 -21.12 14.05 -24.07
C LEU A 26 -21.85 15.40 -23.98
N PHE A 27 -21.15 16.42 -23.52
CA PHE A 27 -21.62 17.79 -23.44
C PHE A 27 -20.84 18.65 -24.41
N GLY A 28 -21.53 19.51 -25.15
CA GLY A 28 -20.89 20.39 -26.12
C GLY A 28 -21.45 21.79 -26.10
N PHE A 29 -20.54 22.76 -26.06
CA PHE A 29 -20.85 24.19 -26.10
C PHE A 29 -20.11 24.88 -27.23
N ALA A 30 -20.81 25.78 -27.91
CA ALA A 30 -20.29 26.64 -28.96
C ALA A 30 -20.01 28.04 -28.40
N LEU A 31 -18.86 28.58 -28.76
CA LEU A 31 -18.27 29.83 -28.27
C LEU A 31 -18.59 30.96 -29.25
N TYR A 32 -19.20 32.03 -28.76
CA TYR A 32 -19.65 33.16 -29.57
C TYR A 32 -19.22 34.50 -28.99
N ASP A 33 -19.04 35.50 -29.85
CA ASP A 33 -18.84 36.89 -29.44
C ASP A 33 -20.15 37.59 -29.03
N GLU A 34 -20.09 38.89 -28.79
CA GLU A 34 -21.23 39.75 -28.41
C GLU A 34 -22.35 39.79 -29.46
N ASN A 35 -22.03 39.49 -30.72
CA ASN A 35 -22.94 39.53 -31.86
C ASN A 35 -23.44 38.13 -32.28
N TRP A 36 -23.21 37.11 -31.45
CA TRP A 36 -23.51 35.71 -31.76
C TRP A 36 -22.76 35.19 -32.99
N VAL A 37 -21.58 35.73 -33.28
CA VAL A 37 -20.67 35.22 -34.30
C VAL A 37 -19.73 34.19 -33.66
N PRO A 38 -19.59 32.98 -34.24
CA PRO A 38 -18.69 31.96 -33.69
C PRO A 38 -17.25 32.47 -33.66
N ILE A 39 -16.57 32.28 -32.53
CA ILE A 39 -15.15 32.59 -32.38
C ILE A 39 -14.35 31.32 -32.62
N ASP A 40 -13.47 31.34 -33.61
CA ASP A 40 -12.57 30.22 -33.88
C ASP A 40 -11.36 30.27 -32.93
N LEU A 41 -11.29 29.28 -32.05
CA LEU A 41 -10.24 29.06 -31.06
C LEU A 41 -9.66 27.65 -31.20
N ASP A 42 -9.64 27.12 -32.42
CA ASP A 42 -9.19 25.76 -32.71
C ASP A 42 -7.81 25.43 -32.10
N GLY A 43 -7.73 24.27 -31.46
CA GLY A 43 -6.50 23.77 -30.83
C GLY A 43 -6.17 24.38 -29.46
N GLN A 44 -6.94 25.36 -28.98
CA GLN A 44 -6.76 25.92 -27.63
C GLN A 44 -7.32 24.98 -26.56
N GLU A 45 -6.69 24.98 -25.38
CA GLU A 45 -7.24 24.30 -24.20
C GLU A 45 -8.25 25.21 -23.50
N ALA A 46 -9.48 24.71 -23.35
CA ALA A 46 -10.56 25.39 -22.65
C ALA A 46 -10.79 24.73 -21.28
N THR A 47 -11.01 25.55 -20.26
CA THR A 47 -11.41 25.12 -18.92
C THR A 47 -12.89 25.42 -18.71
N ILE A 48 -13.71 24.38 -18.57
CA ILE A 48 -15.14 24.46 -18.32
C ILE A 48 -15.39 24.44 -16.82
N HIS A 49 -16.12 25.42 -16.31
CA HIS A 49 -16.47 25.61 -14.92
C HIS A 49 -17.98 25.44 -14.72
N PHE A 50 -18.34 24.55 -13.80
CA PHE A 50 -19.70 24.38 -13.31
C PHE A 50 -19.75 25.00 -11.93
N VAL A 51 -20.39 26.16 -11.82
CA VAL A 51 -20.43 26.96 -10.59
C VAL A 51 -21.82 26.90 -9.98
N SER A 52 -21.91 26.46 -8.73
CA SER A 52 -23.14 26.48 -7.93
C SER A 52 -22.90 27.29 -6.66
N LYS A 53 -23.97 27.56 -5.90
CA LYS A 53 -23.86 28.22 -4.59
C LYS A 53 -23.05 27.41 -3.57
N LYS A 54 -22.99 26.08 -3.73
CA LYS A 54 -22.34 25.16 -2.79
C LYS A 54 -20.89 24.83 -3.18
N GLY A 55 -20.50 25.08 -4.42
CA GLY A 55 -19.17 24.76 -4.88
C GLY A 55 -19.00 24.85 -6.39
N LYS A 56 -17.76 24.62 -6.83
CA LYS A 56 -17.32 24.70 -8.22
C LYS A 56 -16.71 23.37 -8.66
N ALA A 57 -17.08 22.90 -9.85
CA ALA A 57 -16.41 21.81 -10.55
C ALA A 57 -15.76 22.37 -11.82
N SER A 58 -14.60 21.80 -12.20
CA SER A 58 -13.86 22.24 -13.37
C SER A 58 -13.45 21.03 -14.22
N PHE A 59 -13.50 21.21 -15.53
CA PHE A 59 -13.14 20.22 -16.54
C PHE A 59 -12.26 20.90 -17.60
N SER A 60 -11.40 20.16 -18.29
CA SER A 60 -10.63 20.67 -19.42
C SER A 60 -10.98 19.92 -20.70
N ALA A 61 -10.95 20.62 -21.82
CA ALA A 61 -11.14 20.05 -23.14
C ALA A 61 -10.52 20.93 -24.23
N THR A 62 -10.13 20.32 -25.34
CA THR A 62 -9.60 21.05 -26.50
C THR A 62 -10.74 21.59 -27.36
N VAL A 63 -10.63 22.85 -27.78
CA VAL A 63 -11.59 23.48 -28.68
C VAL A 63 -11.34 22.99 -30.11
N GLN A 64 -12.42 22.63 -30.81
CA GLN A 64 -12.44 22.28 -32.23
C GLN A 64 -13.22 23.35 -32.99
N GLY A 65 -12.51 24.22 -33.71
CA GLY A 65 -13.06 25.42 -34.33
C GLY A 65 -13.62 26.38 -33.28
N SER A 66 -14.94 26.51 -33.21
CA SER A 66 -15.67 27.34 -32.24
C SER A 66 -16.43 26.52 -31.19
N LYS A 67 -16.11 25.23 -31.04
CA LYS A 67 -16.87 24.29 -30.21
C LYS A 67 -15.98 23.55 -29.24
N VAL A 68 -16.47 23.33 -28.04
CA VAL A 68 -15.84 22.47 -27.04
C VAL A 68 -16.79 21.33 -26.71
N SER A 69 -16.29 20.09 -26.74
CA SER A 69 -17.04 18.89 -26.33
C SER A 69 -16.25 18.14 -25.25
N PHE A 70 -16.93 17.73 -24.18
CA PHE A 70 -16.31 17.06 -23.02
C PHE A 70 -17.30 16.14 -22.32
N LYS A 71 -16.79 15.26 -21.45
CA LYS A 71 -17.60 14.38 -20.58
C LYS A 71 -17.50 14.82 -19.13
N ILE A 72 -18.45 14.40 -18.30
CA ILE A 72 -18.47 14.69 -16.86
C ILE A 72 -18.04 13.42 -16.10
N PRO A 73 -16.73 13.16 -15.92
CA PRO A 73 -16.26 11.94 -15.26
C PRO A 73 -16.52 11.94 -13.74
N LYS A 74 -16.91 13.08 -13.16
CA LYS A 74 -17.07 13.26 -11.72
C LYS A 74 -18.55 13.30 -11.36
N VAL A 75 -18.94 12.59 -10.31
CA VAL A 75 -20.29 12.72 -9.72
C VAL A 75 -20.46 14.14 -9.16
N LEU A 76 -21.42 14.88 -9.71
CA LEU A 76 -21.78 16.23 -9.24
C LEU A 76 -22.96 16.17 -8.27
N PRO A 77 -22.99 16.99 -7.21
CA PRO A 77 -24.18 17.18 -6.38
C PRO A 77 -25.42 17.59 -7.18
N VAL A 78 -26.61 17.26 -6.63
CA VAL A 78 -27.91 17.63 -7.23
C VAL A 78 -28.16 19.11 -7.04
N GLU A 79 -27.80 19.91 -8.03
CA GLU A 79 -27.87 21.38 -8.02
C GLU A 79 -28.02 21.94 -9.44
N SER A 80 -28.36 23.23 -9.52
CA SER A 80 -28.29 24.01 -10.76
C SER A 80 -26.93 24.69 -10.86
N TYR A 81 -26.19 24.38 -11.92
CA TYR A 81 -24.86 24.92 -12.17
C TYR A 81 -24.89 25.96 -13.27
N LEU A 82 -24.28 27.12 -13.01
CA LEU A 82 -23.86 28.04 -14.06
C LEU A 82 -22.68 27.45 -14.79
N VAL A 83 -22.73 27.45 -16.12
CA VAL A 83 -21.62 26.97 -16.95
C VAL A 83 -20.83 28.16 -17.44
N GLU A 84 -19.52 28.16 -17.21
CA GLU A 84 -18.56 29.11 -17.79
C GLU A 84 -17.44 28.32 -18.49
N VAL A 85 -16.86 28.85 -19.55
CA VAL A 85 -15.77 28.26 -20.32
C VAL A 85 -14.70 29.32 -20.47
N ASP A 86 -13.56 29.13 -19.81
CA ASP A 86 -12.37 29.95 -19.99
C ASP A 86 -11.53 29.37 -21.13
N CYS A 87 -11.23 30.19 -22.15
CA CYS A 87 -10.38 29.78 -23.26
C CYS A 87 -9.69 30.99 -23.87
N ALA A 88 -8.36 30.91 -24.05
CA ALA A 88 -7.55 31.96 -24.69
C ALA A 88 -7.76 33.38 -24.12
N GLY A 89 -8.08 33.50 -22.83
CA GLY A 89 -8.33 34.78 -22.13
C GLY A 89 -9.76 35.31 -22.23
N TYR A 90 -10.68 34.56 -22.84
CA TYR A 90 -12.12 34.82 -22.87
C TYR A 90 -12.86 33.89 -21.89
N VAL A 91 -13.94 34.37 -21.28
CA VAL A 91 -14.81 33.57 -20.39
C VAL A 91 -16.22 33.52 -20.97
N PHE A 92 -16.75 32.35 -21.33
CA PHE A 92 -18.05 32.18 -22.01
C PHE A 92 -19.04 31.36 -21.18
N PRO A 93 -20.30 31.76 -20.98
CA PRO A 93 -20.85 33.07 -21.24
C PRO A 93 -20.52 33.98 -20.06
N SER A 94 -19.97 35.15 -20.34
CA SER A 94 -19.60 36.13 -19.31
C SER A 94 -20.82 36.66 -18.54
N ASP A 95 -22.03 36.49 -19.09
CA ASP A 95 -23.29 36.97 -18.52
C ASP A 95 -24.03 35.95 -17.62
N GLN A 96 -23.42 34.78 -17.36
CA GLN A 96 -24.01 33.72 -16.52
C GLN A 96 -25.38 33.19 -17.01
N SER A 97 -25.64 33.25 -18.32
CA SER A 97 -26.89 32.78 -18.91
C SER A 97 -26.96 31.26 -19.12
N ALA A 98 -25.82 30.58 -19.33
CA ALA A 98 -25.79 29.13 -19.55
C ALA A 98 -25.91 28.34 -18.25
N ARG A 99 -26.78 27.33 -18.23
CA ARG A 99 -27.06 26.50 -17.05
C ARG A 99 -27.20 25.03 -17.40
N VAL A 100 -26.77 24.19 -16.47
CA VAL A 100 -26.99 22.74 -16.47
C VAL A 100 -27.54 22.32 -15.11
N ASP A 101 -28.61 21.55 -15.12
CA ASP A 101 -29.31 21.08 -13.92
C ASP A 101 -28.96 19.61 -13.67
N VAL A 102 -28.35 19.32 -12.53
CA VAL A 102 -28.03 17.94 -12.11
C VAL A 102 -29.18 17.43 -11.26
N VAL A 103 -29.80 16.32 -11.67
CA VAL A 103 -30.90 15.67 -10.95
C VAL A 103 -30.46 14.38 -10.28
N GLN A 104 -31.11 14.04 -9.16
CA GLN A 104 -30.79 12.84 -8.38
C GLN A 104 -30.96 11.57 -9.22
N SER A 105 -30.00 10.65 -9.11
CA SER A 105 -30.12 9.29 -9.66
C SER A 105 -30.94 8.39 -8.74
N ALA A 106 -31.37 7.24 -9.25
CA ALA A 106 -32.05 6.23 -8.44
C ALA A 106 -31.12 5.65 -7.34
N GLU A 107 -29.82 5.69 -7.59
CA GLU A 107 -28.78 5.39 -6.61
C GLU A 107 -28.41 6.66 -5.84
N GLU A 108 -28.41 6.59 -4.51
CA GLU A 108 -28.19 7.74 -3.63
C GLU A 108 -26.68 8.01 -3.46
N TYR A 109 -26.17 9.05 -4.13
CA TYR A 109 -24.77 9.47 -4.02
C TYR A 109 -24.61 10.50 -2.89
N GLN A 110 -23.79 10.18 -1.89
CA GLN A 110 -23.44 11.09 -0.82
C GLN A 110 -22.38 12.10 -1.30
N PRO A 111 -22.57 13.42 -1.11
CA PRO A 111 -21.56 14.41 -1.48
C PRO A 111 -20.29 14.23 -0.63
N ALA A 112 -19.12 14.34 -1.28
CA ALA A 112 -17.80 14.09 -0.66
C ALA A 112 -17.53 14.92 0.61
N GLU A 113 -18.19 16.06 0.81
CA GLU A 113 -18.09 16.88 2.03
C GLU A 113 -18.60 16.14 3.28
N VAL A 114 -19.59 15.26 3.16
CA VAL A 114 -20.08 14.44 4.29
C VAL A 114 -19.03 13.38 4.68
N VAL A 115 -18.22 12.92 3.73
CA VAL A 115 -17.11 11.99 3.97
C VAL A 115 -15.93 12.69 4.65
N GLU A 116 -15.66 13.96 4.34
CA GLU A 116 -14.62 14.76 4.99
C GLU A 116 -15.01 15.18 6.42
N LEU A 117 -16.28 15.59 6.64
CA LEU A 117 -16.79 15.90 7.99
C LEU A 117 -16.69 14.70 8.96
N GLY A 118 -16.88 13.48 8.46
CA GLY A 118 -16.68 12.26 9.26
C GLY A 118 -15.22 12.01 9.69
N LYS A 119 -14.23 12.48 8.91
CA LYS A 119 -12.81 12.34 9.27
C LYS A 119 -12.34 13.38 10.29
N VAL A 120 -12.90 14.60 10.23
CA VAL A 120 -12.52 15.71 11.11
C VAL A 120 -13.03 15.47 12.53
N SER A 121 -14.28 15.03 12.69
CA SER A 121 -14.83 14.75 14.03
C SER A 121 -14.10 13.65 14.78
N LEU A 122 -13.72 12.55 14.11
CA LEU A 122 -13.00 11.46 14.79
C LEU A 122 -11.58 11.85 15.22
N ARG A 123 -10.85 12.62 14.41
CA ARG A 123 -9.50 13.08 14.81
C ARG A 123 -9.54 14.00 16.01
N ASP A 124 -10.44 14.99 15.98
CA ASP A 124 -10.56 15.97 17.06
C ASP A 124 -11.07 15.31 18.35
N GLU A 125 -11.98 14.35 18.23
CA GLU A 125 -12.51 13.59 19.37
C GLU A 125 -11.48 12.62 19.95
N ILE A 126 -10.66 11.96 19.11
CA ILE A 126 -9.51 11.16 19.57
C ILE A 126 -8.46 12.05 20.24
N ALA A 127 -8.17 13.22 19.70
CA ALA A 127 -7.21 14.16 20.28
C ALA A 127 -7.69 14.68 21.66
N ASN A 128 -8.96 15.03 21.78
CA ASN A 128 -9.57 15.40 23.06
C ASN A 128 -9.60 14.24 24.05
N TYR A 129 -9.91 13.03 23.59
CA TYR A 129 -9.90 11.84 24.44
C TYR A 129 -8.49 11.54 24.97
N LEU A 130 -7.45 11.59 24.11
CA LEU A 130 -6.05 11.42 24.51
C LEU A 130 -5.54 12.55 25.42
N ALA A 131 -6.04 13.78 25.25
CA ALA A 131 -5.69 14.90 26.13
C ALA A 131 -6.33 14.77 27.52
N GLY A 132 -7.54 14.19 27.61
CA GLY A 132 -8.27 13.99 28.85
C GLY A 132 -7.97 12.66 29.58
N HIS A 133 -7.49 11.65 28.87
CA HIS A 133 -7.22 10.32 29.40
C HIS A 133 -5.72 10.04 29.31
N THR A 134 -5.00 10.25 30.41
CA THR A 134 -3.62 9.80 30.50
C THR A 134 -3.63 8.28 30.45
N VAL A 135 -3.23 7.71 29.32
CA VAL A 135 -2.88 6.29 29.23
C VAL A 135 -1.77 6.07 30.25
N GLN A 136 -2.10 5.42 31.37
CA GLN A 136 -1.09 5.04 32.35
C GLN A 136 -0.07 4.18 31.61
N ALA A 137 1.17 4.69 31.53
CA ALA A 137 2.27 3.96 30.92
C ALA A 137 2.32 2.58 31.56
N TYR A 138 2.25 1.55 30.72
CA TYR A 138 2.32 0.16 31.16
C TYR A 138 3.56 -0.05 32.05
N ASN A 139 3.32 -0.39 33.32
CA ASN A 139 4.39 -0.65 34.29
C ASN A 139 4.56 -2.17 34.43
N ASP A 140 5.62 -2.68 33.82
CA ASP A 140 6.01 -4.09 33.86
C ASP A 140 6.84 -4.47 35.09
N GLY A 141 7.23 -3.51 35.93
CA GLY A 141 8.00 -3.73 37.16
C GLY A 141 7.44 -4.84 38.07
N PRO A 142 6.12 -4.95 38.28
CA PRO A 142 5.54 -6.06 39.04
C PRO A 142 5.74 -7.44 38.40
N LEU A 143 5.75 -7.53 37.08
CA LEU A 143 6.02 -8.77 36.35
C LEU A 143 7.50 -9.14 36.42
N VAL A 144 8.39 -8.15 36.22
CA VAL A 144 9.83 -8.33 36.37
C VAL A 144 10.17 -8.83 37.78
N ALA A 145 9.64 -8.19 38.83
CA ALA A 145 9.84 -8.60 40.21
C ALA A 145 9.34 -10.03 40.48
N ARG A 146 8.24 -10.44 39.83
CA ARG A 146 7.68 -11.78 39.96
C ARG A 146 8.51 -12.83 39.21
N ILE A 147 9.11 -12.48 38.07
CA ILE A 147 10.05 -13.34 37.33
C ILE A 147 11.32 -13.50 38.15
N GLU A 148 11.92 -12.42 38.65
CA GLU A 148 13.10 -12.47 39.51
C GLU A 148 12.86 -13.31 40.76
N ALA A 149 11.69 -13.15 41.41
CA ALA A 149 11.32 -13.96 42.57
C ALA A 149 11.13 -15.45 42.25
N LEU A 150 10.69 -15.79 41.03
CA LEU A 150 10.56 -17.17 40.56
C LEU A 150 11.91 -17.78 40.20
N GLU A 151 12.83 -16.99 39.64
CA GLU A 151 14.20 -17.40 39.34
C GLU A 151 15.06 -17.54 40.61
N ALA A 152 14.81 -16.71 41.62
CA ALA A 152 15.46 -16.77 42.93
C ALA A 152 14.90 -17.86 43.85
N ARG A 153 13.85 -18.59 43.45
CA ARG A 153 13.43 -19.78 44.20
C ARG A 153 14.57 -20.80 44.16
N PRO A 154 14.96 -21.37 45.31
CA PRO A 154 15.94 -22.45 45.31
C PRO A 154 15.39 -23.57 44.42
N GLN A 155 16.11 -23.84 43.32
CA GLN A 155 15.85 -25.01 42.49
C GLN A 155 15.80 -26.23 43.41
N ALA A 156 14.80 -27.09 43.20
CA ALA A 156 14.56 -28.28 43.99
C ALA A 156 15.91 -28.92 44.34
N THR A 157 16.15 -29.05 45.65
CA THR A 157 17.37 -29.60 46.23
C THR A 157 17.80 -30.78 45.37
N THR A 158 18.97 -30.68 44.74
CA THR A 158 19.52 -31.76 43.92
C THR A 158 19.42 -33.03 44.75
N VAL A 159 18.52 -33.92 44.33
CA VAL A 159 18.33 -35.20 45.00
C VAL A 159 19.70 -35.86 44.98
N ASP A 160 20.27 -36.14 46.14
CA ASP A 160 21.59 -36.75 46.24
C ASP A 160 21.50 -38.17 45.68
N LEU A 161 21.92 -38.33 44.42
CA LEU A 161 21.89 -39.60 43.71
C LEU A 161 23.08 -40.51 44.07
N ARG A 162 24.05 -40.04 44.88
CA ARG A 162 25.23 -40.85 45.29
C ARG A 162 24.87 -42.22 45.87
N PRO A 163 23.82 -42.38 46.71
CA PRO A 163 23.40 -43.69 47.18
C PRO A 163 22.88 -44.60 46.06
N LEU A 164 22.21 -44.03 45.05
CA LEU A 164 21.70 -44.76 43.90
C LEU A 164 22.84 -45.14 42.94
N GLU A 165 23.78 -44.22 42.70
CA GLU A 165 25.01 -44.50 41.94
C GLU A 165 25.83 -45.61 42.59
N SER A 166 25.98 -45.61 43.93
CA SER A 166 26.68 -46.67 44.65
C SER A 166 25.99 -48.03 44.46
N ARG A 167 24.66 -48.07 44.51
CA ARG A 167 23.89 -49.30 44.23
C ARG A 167 24.04 -49.77 42.79
N VAL A 168 24.05 -48.85 41.82
CA VAL A 168 24.27 -49.15 40.40
C VAL A 168 25.69 -49.68 40.18
N GLN A 169 26.71 -49.11 40.82
CA GLN A 169 28.08 -49.63 40.77
C GLN A 169 28.19 -51.03 41.37
N GLN A 170 27.51 -51.29 42.49
CA GLN A 170 27.52 -52.59 43.14
C GLN A 170 26.81 -53.66 42.31
N LEU A 171 25.69 -53.29 41.67
CA LEU A 171 25.03 -54.13 40.67
C LEU A 171 25.93 -54.35 39.44
N ALA A 172 26.60 -53.31 38.95
CA ALA A 172 27.54 -53.42 37.84
C ALA A 172 28.72 -54.35 38.17
N LEU A 173 29.26 -54.31 39.39
CA LEU A 173 30.28 -55.25 39.86
C LEU A 173 29.74 -56.68 39.94
N SER A 174 28.49 -56.84 40.38
CA SER A 174 27.82 -58.15 40.49
C SER A 174 27.54 -58.75 39.10
N VAL A 175 27.12 -57.93 38.14
CA VAL A 175 26.96 -58.32 36.72
C VAL A 175 28.31 -58.63 36.11
N LYS A 176 29.34 -57.80 36.35
CA LYS A 176 30.71 -58.06 35.89
C LYS A 176 31.29 -59.36 36.47
N ALA A 177 30.90 -59.73 37.69
CA ALA A 177 31.24 -61.02 38.30
C ALA A 177 30.48 -62.21 37.69
N LEU A 178 29.28 -61.97 37.18
CA LEU A 178 28.51 -62.95 36.40
C LEU A 178 29.05 -63.09 34.98
N GLU A 179 29.51 -62.00 34.35
CA GLU A 179 30.18 -62.00 33.05
C GLU A 179 31.58 -62.62 33.09
N SER A 180 32.28 -62.54 34.23
CA SER A 180 33.57 -63.21 34.43
C SER A 180 33.45 -64.70 34.77
N LYS A 181 32.22 -65.25 34.83
CA LYS A 181 31.97 -66.68 34.87
C LYS A 181 32.08 -67.23 33.44
N PRO A 182 33.05 -68.10 33.11
CA PRO A 182 33.30 -68.49 31.73
C PRO A 182 32.19 -69.39 31.16
N ALA A 183 31.77 -69.11 29.92
CA ALA A 183 31.35 -70.10 28.93
C ALA A 183 32.34 -70.00 27.73
N PRO A 184 32.66 -71.10 27.03
CA PRO A 184 34.04 -71.40 26.62
C PRO A 184 34.60 -70.60 25.41
N THR A 185 35.89 -70.24 25.52
CA THR A 185 36.94 -69.93 24.51
C THR A 185 36.87 -68.68 23.59
N VAL A 186 38.01 -67.96 23.52
CA VAL A 186 38.29 -66.59 22.98
C VAL A 186 39.27 -66.63 21.79
N GLN A 187 39.23 -65.67 20.83
CA GLN A 187 40.40 -65.14 20.06
C GLN A 187 40.18 -63.67 19.55
N THR A 188 41.25 -62.85 19.42
CA THR A 188 41.28 -61.37 19.10
C THR A 188 41.97 -61.01 17.76
N ILE A 189 41.76 -59.78 17.21
CA ILE A 189 42.25 -59.27 15.88
C ILE A 189 43.21 -58.03 16.01
N ASP A 190 44.15 -57.85 15.05
CA ASP A 190 45.28 -56.88 14.99
C ASP A 190 45.06 -55.65 14.04
N LEU A 191 45.72 -54.50 14.30
CA LEU A 191 45.42 -53.15 13.75
C LEU A 191 46.58 -52.42 13.00
N GLY A 192 47.69 -53.08 12.68
CA GLY A 192 48.84 -52.46 11.97
C GLY A 192 48.59 -51.68 10.63
N PRO A 193 47.53 -51.90 9.82
CA PRO A 193 47.36 -51.20 8.55
C PRO A 193 47.07 -49.69 8.63
N LEU A 194 46.59 -49.20 9.77
CA LEU A 194 46.13 -47.82 9.90
C LEU A 194 47.29 -46.81 9.99
N GLU A 195 48.40 -47.22 10.60
CA GLU A 195 49.58 -46.37 10.82
C GLU A 195 50.27 -45.99 9.50
N LYS A 196 50.37 -46.92 8.54
CA LYS A 196 51.05 -46.66 7.26
C LYS A 196 50.36 -45.62 6.37
N ARG A 197 49.06 -45.37 6.57
CA ARG A 197 48.29 -44.43 5.74
C ARG A 197 48.52 -42.97 6.15
N VAL A 198 48.88 -42.74 7.41
CA VAL A 198 49.11 -41.39 7.95
C VAL A 198 50.43 -40.84 7.45
N GLU A 199 51.48 -41.66 7.42
CA GLU A 199 52.83 -41.27 7.00
C GLU A 199 52.94 -40.87 5.51
N ALA A 200 52.06 -41.42 4.67
CA ALA A 200 52.02 -41.08 3.25
C ALA A 200 51.43 -39.68 2.96
N LEU A 201 50.66 -39.10 3.88
CA LEU A 201 50.01 -37.81 3.69
C LEU A 201 50.88 -36.63 4.14
N GLU A 202 51.83 -36.84 5.05
CA GLU A 202 52.70 -35.78 5.57
C GLU A 202 53.82 -35.36 4.59
N ASN A 203 54.16 -36.18 3.60
CA ASN A 203 55.36 -36.00 2.76
C ASN A 203 55.11 -35.33 1.39
N LYS A 204 54.03 -34.56 1.19
CA LYS A 204 53.72 -33.94 -0.11
C LYS A 204 54.08 -32.44 -0.15
N PRO A 205 55.08 -31.98 -0.96
CA PRO A 205 55.41 -30.55 -1.08
C PRO A 205 54.49 -29.79 -2.05
N ALA A 206 54.29 -28.49 -1.79
CA ALA A 206 53.39 -27.60 -2.55
C ALA A 206 54.10 -26.90 -3.74
N PRO A 207 53.42 -26.67 -4.89
CA PRO A 207 54.05 -26.06 -6.07
C PRO A 207 53.95 -24.53 -6.08
N THR A 208 55.03 -23.85 -6.50
CA THR A 208 55.10 -22.41 -6.80
C THR A 208 54.75 -22.14 -8.27
N ALA A 209 53.79 -21.24 -8.53
CA ALA A 209 53.38 -20.85 -9.88
C ALA A 209 54.01 -19.49 -10.29
N PRO A 210 54.44 -19.31 -11.56
CA PRO A 210 54.98 -18.04 -12.05
C PRO A 210 53.89 -17.00 -12.35
N ALA A 211 54.24 -15.71 -12.20
CA ALA A 211 53.36 -14.57 -12.44
C ALA A 211 52.94 -14.46 -13.92
N VAL A 212 51.63 -14.40 -14.17
CA VAL A 212 51.03 -14.29 -15.51
C VAL A 212 51.01 -12.82 -15.95
N ASP A 213 51.44 -12.53 -17.17
CA ASP A 213 51.34 -11.21 -17.80
C ASP A 213 49.93 -10.97 -18.36
N LEU A 214 49.18 -10.04 -17.77
CA LEU A 214 47.78 -9.75 -18.11
C LEU A 214 47.62 -8.76 -19.28
N SER A 215 48.69 -8.13 -19.78
CA SER A 215 48.62 -7.10 -20.81
C SER A 215 48.10 -7.62 -22.16
N ALA A 216 48.33 -8.90 -22.45
CA ALA A 216 47.78 -9.58 -23.63
C ALA A 216 46.26 -9.79 -23.59
N TYR A 217 45.62 -9.66 -22.42
CA TYR A 217 44.19 -9.90 -22.21
C TYR A 217 43.35 -8.62 -22.15
N MET A 218 43.97 -7.43 -22.10
CA MET A 218 43.28 -6.12 -22.09
C MET A 218 43.19 -5.52 -23.50
N THR A 219 42.72 -6.29 -24.48
CA THR A 219 42.47 -5.78 -25.84
C THR A 219 41.16 -4.98 -25.90
N SER A 220 41.04 -4.06 -26.86
CA SER A 220 39.80 -3.29 -27.08
C SER A 220 38.59 -4.19 -27.32
N ASP A 221 38.80 -5.33 -27.99
CA ASP A 221 37.73 -6.32 -28.23
C ASP A 221 37.21 -6.94 -26.93
N MET A 222 38.08 -7.24 -25.96
CA MET A 222 37.66 -7.67 -24.62
C MET A 222 36.95 -6.53 -23.86
N ALA A 223 37.38 -5.28 -24.04
CA ALA A 223 36.71 -4.13 -23.44
C ALA A 223 35.29 -3.93 -24.02
N TYR A 224 35.08 -4.13 -25.32
CA TYR A 224 33.74 -4.04 -25.93
C TYR A 224 32.77 -5.12 -25.42
N GLN A 225 33.28 -6.29 -25.00
CA GLN A 225 32.48 -7.33 -24.35
C GLN A 225 32.02 -6.94 -22.93
N THR A 226 32.59 -5.90 -22.31
CA THR A 226 32.16 -5.42 -20.99
C THR A 226 30.99 -4.43 -21.04
N PHE A 227 30.66 -3.87 -22.21
CA PHE A 227 29.47 -3.04 -22.36
C PHE A 227 28.23 -3.92 -22.50
N ALA A 228 27.20 -3.62 -21.69
CA ALA A 228 25.92 -4.27 -21.81
C ALA A 228 25.37 -4.08 -23.24
N THR A 229 24.94 -5.18 -23.86
CA THR A 229 24.24 -5.10 -25.15
C THR A 229 22.90 -4.41 -24.96
N TYR A 230 22.33 -3.87 -26.05
CA TYR A 230 21.00 -3.27 -26.02
C TYR A 230 19.95 -4.25 -25.45
N THR A 231 20.07 -5.53 -25.78
CA THR A 231 19.17 -6.59 -25.28
C THR A 231 19.31 -6.82 -23.78
N THR A 232 20.54 -6.84 -23.23
CA THR A 232 20.72 -6.99 -21.78
C THR A 232 20.25 -5.76 -21.02
N LEU A 233 20.49 -4.56 -21.57
CA LEU A 233 19.98 -3.31 -20.99
C LEU A 233 18.44 -3.28 -20.99
N GLN A 234 17.80 -3.71 -22.07
CA GLN A 234 16.34 -3.79 -22.15
C GLN A 234 15.76 -4.79 -21.13
N ALA A 235 16.34 -5.98 -21.02
CA ALA A 235 15.92 -6.97 -20.02
C ALA A 235 16.09 -6.47 -18.58
N GLN A 236 17.17 -5.74 -18.31
CA GLN A 236 17.41 -5.10 -17.01
C GLN A 236 16.39 -3.99 -16.73
N MET A 237 16.08 -3.14 -17.72
CA MET A 237 15.03 -2.11 -17.57
C MET A 237 13.66 -2.75 -17.28
N THR A 238 13.26 -3.79 -18.01
CA THR A 238 11.99 -4.50 -17.78
C THR A 238 11.94 -5.09 -16.37
N SER A 239 13.03 -5.72 -15.92
CA SER A 239 13.11 -6.29 -14.57
C SER A 239 13.05 -5.20 -13.50
N ASN A 240 13.75 -4.09 -13.69
CA ASN A 240 13.73 -2.95 -12.78
C ASN A 240 12.34 -2.31 -12.68
N ILE A 241 11.65 -2.13 -13.81
CA ILE A 241 10.28 -1.61 -13.84
C ILE A 241 9.35 -2.56 -13.08
N LYS A 242 9.39 -3.86 -13.39
CA LYS A 242 8.56 -4.86 -12.70
C LYS A 242 8.79 -4.88 -11.19
N ASN A 243 10.06 -4.89 -10.77
CA ASN A 243 10.40 -4.91 -9.35
C ASN A 243 9.96 -3.61 -8.66
N LYS A 244 10.13 -2.44 -9.31
CA LYS A 244 9.63 -1.17 -8.77
C LYS A 244 8.11 -1.11 -8.69
N HIS A 245 7.40 -1.65 -9.67
CA HIS A 245 5.93 -1.75 -9.62
C HIS A 245 5.46 -2.57 -8.42
N LEU A 246 6.14 -3.67 -8.14
CA LEU A 246 5.88 -4.51 -6.97
C LEU A 246 6.26 -3.82 -5.65
N GLU A 247 7.46 -3.23 -5.57
CA GLU A 247 7.97 -2.54 -4.36
C GLU A 247 7.12 -1.33 -3.98
N LEU A 248 6.72 -0.53 -4.97
CA LEU A 248 5.84 0.62 -4.78
C LEU A 248 4.37 0.20 -4.58
N GLY A 249 4.06 -1.10 -4.66
CA GLY A 249 2.71 -1.63 -4.50
C GLY A 249 1.73 -1.10 -5.55
N LEU A 250 2.23 -0.63 -6.70
CA LEU A 250 1.39 -0.05 -7.75
C LEU A 250 0.43 -1.07 -8.31
N ASP A 251 0.86 -2.32 -8.48
CA ASP A 251 0.01 -3.40 -9.01
C ASP A 251 -1.13 -3.73 -8.02
N ALA A 252 -0.82 -3.79 -6.72
CA ALA A 252 -1.84 -3.98 -5.68
C ALA A 252 -2.82 -2.80 -5.59
N LEU A 253 -2.33 -1.57 -5.77
CA LEU A 253 -3.16 -0.37 -5.80
C LEU A 253 -4.03 -0.33 -7.07
N ILE A 254 -3.51 -0.77 -8.21
CA ILE A 254 -4.27 -0.90 -9.46
C ILE A 254 -5.37 -1.95 -9.30
N ASP A 255 -5.07 -3.13 -8.73
CA ASP A 255 -6.05 -4.17 -8.48
C ASP A 255 -7.13 -3.72 -7.49
N GLU A 256 -6.76 -3.00 -6.44
CA GLU A 256 -7.72 -2.41 -5.49
C GLU A 256 -8.59 -1.34 -6.18
N LYS A 257 -8.00 -0.50 -7.03
CA LYS A 257 -8.74 0.50 -7.83
C LYS A 257 -9.67 -0.16 -8.85
N LEU A 258 -9.24 -1.24 -9.51
CA LEU A 258 -10.06 -2.03 -10.44
C LEU A 258 -11.18 -2.78 -9.72
N ARG A 259 -10.91 -3.35 -8.54
CA ARG A 259 -11.91 -4.02 -7.70
C ARG A 259 -12.99 -3.04 -7.22
N ASN A 260 -12.61 -1.79 -6.96
CA ASN A 260 -13.54 -0.70 -6.64
C ASN A 260 -14.19 -0.06 -7.89
N GLY A 261 -14.08 -0.69 -9.07
CA GLY A 261 -14.74 -0.25 -10.31
C GLY A 261 -14.06 0.91 -11.03
N GLY A 262 -12.86 1.31 -10.63
CA GLY A 262 -12.15 2.47 -11.20
C GLY A 262 -12.70 3.83 -10.77
N ASP A 263 -13.80 3.85 -10.00
CA ASP A 263 -14.43 5.08 -9.53
C ASP A 263 -13.76 5.59 -8.25
N ASN A 264 -13.47 6.89 -8.21
CA ASN A 264 -12.92 7.57 -7.04
C ASN A 264 -13.97 7.82 -5.93
N PHE A 265 -15.15 7.22 -6.05
CA PHE A 265 -16.29 7.38 -5.15
C PHE A 265 -16.74 6.02 -4.60
N LEU A 266 -17.00 5.95 -3.30
CA LEU A 266 -17.62 4.79 -2.68
C LEU A 266 -19.12 4.82 -2.94
N THR A 267 -19.67 3.78 -3.55
CA THR A 267 -21.12 3.62 -3.64
C THR A 267 -21.71 3.35 -2.25
N SER A 268 -22.96 3.72 -2.01
CA SER A 268 -23.63 3.53 -0.71
C SER A 268 -23.64 2.06 -0.26
N HIS A 269 -23.76 1.13 -1.21
CA HIS A 269 -23.64 -0.31 -0.97
C HIS A 269 -22.24 -0.72 -0.49
N GLN A 270 -21.17 -0.23 -1.14
CA GLN A 270 -19.79 -0.49 -0.72
C GLN A 270 -19.46 0.16 0.63
N ALA A 271 -19.95 1.37 0.88
CA ALA A 271 -19.81 2.03 2.18
C ALA A 271 -20.51 1.23 3.29
N SER A 272 -21.68 0.65 3.03
CA SER A 272 -22.39 -0.19 4.00
C SER A 272 -21.64 -1.48 4.37
N THR A 273 -20.77 -1.99 3.49
CA THR A 273 -19.93 -3.16 3.78
C THR A 273 -18.58 -2.80 4.41
N ALA A 274 -18.05 -1.59 4.14
CA ALA A 274 -16.74 -1.16 4.62
C ALA A 274 -16.80 -0.43 5.98
N TYR A 275 -17.94 0.21 6.30
CA TYR A 275 -18.13 0.94 7.54
C TYR A 275 -19.09 0.20 8.48
N VAL A 276 -18.72 0.15 9.76
CA VAL A 276 -19.58 -0.37 10.82
C VAL A 276 -20.75 0.62 11.02
N SER A 277 -21.98 0.12 11.14
CA SER A 277 -23.14 0.98 11.37
C SER A 277 -22.98 1.78 12.67
N LYS A 278 -23.53 3.00 12.71
CA LYS A 278 -23.51 3.87 13.89
C LYS A 278 -24.02 3.14 15.14
N GLU A 279 -25.03 2.30 14.99
CA GLU A 279 -25.59 1.48 16.08
C GLU A 279 -24.61 0.42 16.58
N LEU A 280 -23.88 -0.27 15.68
CA LEU A 280 -22.86 -1.24 16.08
C LEU A 280 -21.70 -0.55 16.80
N PHE A 281 -21.26 0.63 16.34
CA PHE A 281 -20.22 1.41 17.00
C PHE A 281 -20.67 1.87 18.39
N GLN A 282 -21.89 2.40 18.53
CA GLN A 282 -22.44 2.81 19.83
C GLN A 282 -22.58 1.63 20.80
N ASN A 283 -22.95 0.45 20.31
CA ASN A 283 -22.97 -0.75 21.13
C ASN A 283 -21.57 -1.20 21.56
N LEU A 284 -20.57 -1.05 20.69
CA LEU A 284 -19.18 -1.33 21.04
C LEU A 284 -18.68 -0.36 22.12
N LEU A 285 -18.98 0.93 21.98
CA LEU A 285 -18.62 1.98 22.94
C LEU A 285 -19.17 1.65 24.33
N LYS A 286 -20.46 1.33 24.43
CA LYS A 286 -21.10 0.92 25.69
C LYS A 286 -20.45 -0.32 26.31
N ARG A 287 -20.02 -1.28 25.49
CA ARG A 287 -19.36 -2.51 25.99
C ARG A 287 -17.97 -2.22 26.53
N VAL A 288 -17.22 -1.31 25.91
CA VAL A 288 -15.91 -0.89 26.39
C VAL A 288 -16.04 -0.11 27.70
N GLU A 289 -16.97 0.84 27.78
CA GLU A 289 -17.27 1.58 29.02
C GLU A 289 -17.61 0.65 30.19
N VAL A 290 -18.39 -0.41 29.94
CA VAL A 290 -18.74 -1.42 30.95
C VAL A 290 -17.52 -2.22 31.40
N LEU A 291 -16.56 -2.50 30.50
CA LEU A 291 -15.34 -3.24 30.83
C LEU A 291 -14.34 -2.37 31.61
N GLU A 292 -14.25 -1.08 31.32
CA GLU A 292 -13.42 -0.13 32.06
C GLU A 292 -13.99 0.19 33.45
N ALA A 293 -15.31 0.03 33.65
CA ALA A 293 -15.98 0.23 34.93
C ALA A 293 -15.82 -0.94 35.92
N VAL A 294 -15.17 -2.05 35.53
CA VAL A 294 -14.87 -3.16 36.45
C VAL A 294 -13.63 -2.82 37.26
N PRO A 295 -13.73 -2.60 38.59
CA PRO A 295 -12.55 -2.38 39.41
C PRO A 295 -11.70 -3.66 39.46
N ILE A 296 -10.39 -3.49 39.31
CA ILE A 296 -9.37 -4.55 39.45
C ILE A 296 -9.36 -5.09 40.88
#